data_AF-A0A819EE44-F1
#
_entry.id   AF-A0A819EE44-F1
#
_cell.length_a   1.000
_cell.length_b   1.000
_cell.length_c   1.000
_cell.angle_alpha   90.00
_cell.angle_beta   90.00
_cell.angle_gamma   90.00
#
_symmetry.space_group_name_H-M   'P 1'
#
loop_
_entity.id
_entity.type
_entity.pdbx_description
1 polymer ?
#
loop_
_entity_poly.entity_id
_entity_poly.type
_entity_poly.pdbx_seq_one_letter_code
_entity_poly.pdbx_strand_id
1 'polypeptide(L)'
;MTSDDQESIQIQGEDISPSKDGSLFKEILREGTGDDMPLHDDRVSVHFIAKRLDGSIFINTREHDRMYTFSLGQEEVVKAWDIGVATMKLGEIARFISKPKYAYGQKGYRDKIGPNVTVVFEIELVEFCGKDLSPDDDGSIIRRILKRGEGHIRPNEDAKVELMLKGTYNGLVFDERTVNFIAGEGCGHDIPRG
;
A
#
# COMPACT_ATOMS: atom_id res chain seq x y z
N MET A 1 9.57 -39.42 -24.03
CA MET A 1 8.57 -39.01 -23.02
C MET A 1 9.36 -38.33 -21.91
N THR A 2 9.61 -37.04 -22.04
CA THR A 2 10.23 -36.24 -20.98
C THR A 2 9.11 -35.81 -20.05
N SER A 3 9.11 -36.33 -18.83
CA SER A 3 8.32 -35.78 -17.74
C SER A 3 8.84 -34.37 -17.48
N ASP A 4 8.07 -33.36 -17.90
CA ASP A 4 8.21 -32.02 -17.38
C ASP A 4 7.86 -32.10 -15.89
N ASP A 5 8.87 -32.29 -15.05
CA ASP A 5 8.76 -32.14 -13.61
C ASP A 5 8.46 -30.65 -13.36
N GLN A 6 7.17 -30.29 -13.34
CA GLN A 6 6.74 -28.97 -12.92
C GLN A 6 7.13 -28.77 -11.46
N GLU A 7 8.22 -28.05 -11.23
CA GLU A 7 8.70 -27.68 -9.90
C GLU A 7 7.64 -26.75 -9.25
N SER A 8 6.79 -27.34 -8.40
CA SER A 8 5.79 -26.58 -7.66
C SER A 8 6.45 -25.53 -6.75
N ILE A 9 5.86 -24.32 -6.70
CA ILE A 9 6.39 -23.25 -5.85
C ILE A 9 6.25 -23.67 -4.39
N GLN A 10 7.39 -23.85 -3.72
CA GLN A 10 7.41 -24.14 -2.29
C GLN A 10 7.06 -22.91 -1.47
N ILE A 11 6.33 -23.12 -0.37
CA ILE A 11 6.00 -22.04 0.57
C ILE A 11 7.22 -21.76 1.42
N GLN A 12 7.86 -20.61 1.18
CA GLN A 12 9.00 -20.10 1.92
C GLN A 12 8.72 -18.66 2.36
N GLY A 13 9.46 -18.19 3.37
CA GLY A 13 9.35 -16.82 3.89
C GLY A 13 8.60 -16.69 5.22
N GLU A 14 8.43 -15.45 5.67
CA GLU A 14 7.76 -15.10 6.92
C GLU A 14 6.23 -15.09 6.71
N ASP A 15 5.48 -15.66 7.65
CA ASP A 15 4.03 -15.48 7.70
C ASP A 15 3.70 -14.04 8.14
N ILE A 16 3.18 -13.24 7.23
CA ILE A 16 2.80 -11.84 7.47
C ILE A 16 1.27 -11.67 7.63
N SER A 17 0.51 -12.76 7.76
CA SER A 17 -0.91 -12.67 8.05
C SER A 17 -1.14 -12.05 9.44
N PRO A 18 -2.12 -11.14 9.60
CA PRO A 18 -2.41 -10.52 10.90
C PRO A 18 -2.70 -11.52 12.02
N SER A 19 -3.32 -12.65 11.69
CA SER A 19 -3.62 -13.74 12.62
C SER A 19 -2.49 -14.78 12.77
N LYS A 20 -1.38 -14.64 12.02
CA LYS A 20 -0.25 -15.60 11.98
C LYS A 20 -0.72 -17.06 11.80
N ASP A 21 -1.62 -17.27 10.83
CA ASP A 21 -2.27 -18.56 10.58
C ASP A 21 -1.79 -19.28 9.31
N GLY A 22 -0.61 -18.91 8.81
CA GLY A 22 0.06 -19.55 7.68
C GLY A 22 -0.72 -19.38 6.38
N SER A 23 -1.28 -18.21 6.14
CA SER A 23 -2.14 -17.95 4.97
C SER A 23 -1.69 -16.83 4.06
N LEU A 24 -0.67 -16.07 4.50
CA LEU A 24 0.00 -15.07 3.69
C LEU A 24 1.48 -15.08 4.06
N PHE A 25 2.32 -15.54 3.15
CA PHE A 25 3.78 -15.55 3.34
C PHE A 25 4.43 -14.49 2.48
N LYS A 26 5.53 -13.91 2.99
CA LYS A 26 6.42 -13.00 2.26
C LYS A 26 7.84 -13.57 2.25
N GLU A 27 8.43 -13.61 1.06
CA GLU A 27 9.83 -13.92 0.83
C GLU A 27 10.47 -12.75 0.07
N ILE A 28 11.57 -12.19 0.59
CA ILE A 28 12.31 -11.15 -0.11
C ILE A 28 13.23 -11.82 -1.14
N LEU A 29 13.03 -11.49 -2.42
CA LEU A 29 13.85 -11.98 -3.54
C LEU A 29 15.00 -11.02 -3.84
N ARG A 30 14.78 -9.72 -3.62
CA ARG A 30 15.78 -8.66 -3.71
C ARG A 30 15.47 -7.61 -2.66
N GLU A 31 16.46 -7.29 -1.84
CA GLU A 31 16.37 -6.21 -0.86
C GLU A 31 16.10 -4.86 -1.53
N GLY A 32 15.29 -4.02 -0.88
CA GLY A 32 15.12 -2.63 -1.26
C GLY A 32 16.21 -1.72 -0.68
N THR A 33 15.98 -0.43 -0.80
CA THR A 33 16.88 0.63 -0.30
C THR A 33 16.15 1.58 0.64
N GLY A 34 16.91 2.26 1.49
CA GLY A 34 16.36 3.14 2.52
C GLY A 34 15.66 2.39 3.65
N ASP A 35 15.06 3.15 4.57
CA ASP A 35 14.31 2.61 5.71
C ASP A 35 12.82 2.98 5.68
N ASP A 36 12.43 3.86 4.77
CA ASP A 36 11.03 4.23 4.58
C ASP A 36 10.25 3.09 3.91
N MET A 37 9.03 2.90 4.41
CA MET A 37 8.03 2.02 3.82
C MET A 37 6.78 2.84 3.47
N PRO A 38 5.97 2.39 2.50
CA PRO A 38 4.70 3.03 2.22
C PRO A 38 3.77 2.98 3.44
N LEU A 39 3.09 4.08 3.73
CA LEU A 39 2.11 4.19 4.80
C LEU A 39 0.69 4.07 4.26
N HIS A 40 -0.27 3.88 5.16
CA HIS A 40 -1.68 3.82 4.79
C HIS A 40 -2.11 5.09 4.03
N ASP A 41 -2.82 4.91 2.92
CA ASP A 41 -3.28 5.93 1.97
C ASP A 41 -2.18 6.57 1.11
N ASP A 42 -0.92 6.14 1.24
CA ASP A 42 0.14 6.51 0.29
C ASP A 42 -0.19 5.93 -1.10
N ARG A 43 0.20 6.66 -2.15
CA ARG A 43 0.10 6.21 -3.54
C ARG A 43 1.32 5.35 -3.85
N VAL A 44 1.08 4.13 -4.32
CA VAL A 44 2.13 3.13 -4.56
C VAL A 44 2.09 2.64 -5.99
N SER A 45 3.26 2.57 -6.63
CA SER A 45 3.44 2.05 -7.99
C SER A 45 4.32 0.82 -8.00
N VAL A 46 3.86 -0.24 -8.66
CA VAL A 46 4.54 -1.53 -8.70
C VAL A 46 4.61 -2.13 -10.10
N HIS A 47 5.64 -2.93 -10.33
CA HIS A 47 5.58 -4.01 -11.31
C HIS A 47 5.23 -5.32 -10.61
N PHE A 48 4.50 -6.21 -11.28
CA PHE A 48 4.20 -7.51 -10.70
C PHE A 48 3.95 -8.60 -11.72
N ILE A 49 4.13 -9.83 -11.24
CA ILE A 49 3.68 -11.06 -11.89
C ILE A 49 2.73 -11.78 -10.93
N ALA A 50 1.59 -12.24 -11.43
CA ALA A 50 0.68 -13.10 -10.69
C ALA A 50 0.64 -14.51 -11.32
N LYS A 51 0.86 -15.52 -10.49
CA LYS A 51 1.05 -16.92 -10.88
C LYS A 51 0.21 -17.86 -10.00
N ARG A 52 -0.09 -19.05 -10.50
CA ARG A 52 -0.59 -20.17 -9.67
C ARG A 52 0.59 -20.91 -9.04
N LEU A 53 0.33 -21.84 -8.11
CA LEU A 53 1.37 -22.64 -7.46
C LEU A 53 2.13 -23.58 -8.40
N ASP A 54 1.53 -23.94 -9.54
CA ASP A 54 2.18 -24.70 -10.62
C ASP A 54 3.13 -23.84 -11.49
N GLY A 55 3.30 -22.55 -11.14
CA GLY A 55 4.13 -21.60 -11.87
C GLY A 55 3.44 -20.90 -13.04
N SER A 56 2.22 -21.30 -13.43
CA SER A 56 1.51 -20.70 -14.56
C SER A 56 1.16 -19.23 -14.30
N ILE A 57 1.72 -18.36 -15.13
CA ILE A 57 1.50 -16.91 -15.09
C ILE A 57 0.14 -16.60 -15.72
N PHE A 58 -0.62 -15.68 -15.11
CA PHE A 58 -1.88 -15.18 -15.69
C PHE A 58 -1.95 -13.65 -15.76
N ILE A 59 -1.04 -12.93 -15.10
CA ILE A 59 -0.82 -11.49 -15.24
C ILE A 59 0.67 -11.19 -15.11
N ASN A 60 1.20 -10.34 -15.99
CA ASN A 60 2.56 -9.80 -15.91
C ASN A 60 2.55 -8.35 -16.42
N THR A 61 2.83 -7.38 -15.56
CA THR A 61 2.79 -5.96 -15.99
C THR A 61 3.97 -5.54 -16.85
N ARG A 62 5.08 -6.29 -16.82
CA ARG A 62 6.25 -5.99 -17.63
C ARG A 62 6.06 -6.33 -19.12
N GLU A 63 5.09 -7.18 -19.46
CA GLU A 63 4.74 -7.46 -20.87
C GLU A 63 4.23 -6.23 -21.62
N HIS A 64 3.73 -5.23 -20.89
CA HIS A 64 3.19 -3.99 -21.45
C HIS A 64 3.90 -2.75 -20.91
N ASP A 65 5.02 -2.94 -20.21
CA ASP A 65 5.83 -1.88 -19.57
C ASP A 65 4.98 -0.84 -18.81
N ARG A 66 3.91 -1.29 -18.15
CA ARG A 66 2.95 -0.42 -17.49
C ARG A 66 2.86 -0.75 -16.02
N MET A 67 3.34 0.16 -15.17
CA MET A 67 3.18 0.05 -13.72
C MET A 67 1.71 0.05 -13.31
N TYR A 68 1.42 -0.65 -12.23
CA TYR A 68 0.12 -0.59 -11.59
C TYR A 68 0.20 0.30 -10.35
N THR A 69 -0.69 1.29 -10.29
CA THR A 69 -0.71 2.29 -9.21
C THR A 69 -2.01 2.18 -8.43
N PHE A 70 -1.91 2.19 -7.10
CA PHE A 70 -3.04 2.08 -6.18
C PHE A 70 -2.78 2.85 -4.88
N SER A 71 -3.85 3.12 -4.12
CA SER A 71 -3.78 3.69 -2.78
C SER A 71 -3.67 2.58 -1.74
N LEU A 72 -2.58 2.56 -0.96
CA LEU A 72 -2.30 1.47 -0.03
C LEU A 72 -3.31 1.43 1.13
N GLY A 73 -3.88 0.25 1.41
CA GLY A 73 -4.78 0.04 2.54
C GLY A 73 -6.17 0.63 2.34
N GLN A 74 -6.53 1.01 1.10
CA GLN A 74 -7.87 1.48 0.72
C GLN A 74 -8.74 0.36 0.10
N GLU A 75 -8.30 -0.90 0.16
CA GLU A 75 -9.01 -2.04 -0.43
C GLU A 75 -9.22 -1.94 -1.95
N GLU A 76 -8.37 -1.16 -2.65
CA GLU A 76 -8.36 -1.06 -4.12
C GLU A 76 -7.78 -2.33 -4.77
N VAL A 77 -7.00 -3.10 -4.00
CA VAL A 77 -6.32 -4.33 -4.40
C VAL A 77 -6.68 -5.50 -3.48
N VAL A 78 -6.19 -6.71 -3.79
CA VAL A 78 -6.40 -7.86 -2.90
C VAL A 78 -5.70 -7.66 -1.56
N LYS A 79 -6.25 -8.20 -0.48
CA LYS A 79 -5.74 -7.99 0.89
C LYS A 79 -4.27 -8.36 1.07
N ALA A 80 -3.77 -9.35 0.33
CA ALA A 80 -2.35 -9.71 0.35
C ALA A 80 -1.44 -8.54 -0.04
N TRP A 81 -1.88 -7.68 -0.97
CA TRP A 81 -1.11 -6.53 -1.40
C TRP A 81 -1.15 -5.42 -0.35
N ASP A 82 -2.34 -5.11 0.19
CA ASP A 82 -2.47 -4.09 1.23
C ASP A 82 -1.61 -4.42 2.47
N ILE A 83 -1.50 -5.70 2.82
CA ILE A 83 -0.66 -6.15 3.94
C ILE A 83 0.81 -6.25 3.52
N GLY A 84 1.08 -6.87 2.38
CA GLY A 84 2.44 -7.21 1.94
C GLY A 84 3.25 -6.00 1.49
N VAL A 85 2.66 -5.14 0.67
CA VAL A 85 3.36 -3.96 0.11
C VAL A 85 3.67 -2.92 1.19
N ALA A 86 2.86 -2.86 2.25
CA ALA A 86 3.14 -2.04 3.44
C ALA A 86 4.44 -2.44 4.18
N THR A 87 4.98 -3.63 3.90
CA THR A 87 6.24 -4.13 4.50
C THR A 87 7.44 -3.99 3.56
N MET A 88 7.26 -3.44 2.36
CA MET A 88 8.30 -3.38 1.32
C MET A 88 9.07 -2.07 1.37
N LYS A 89 10.37 -2.14 1.10
CA LYS A 89 11.25 -0.98 0.87
C LYS A 89 11.30 -0.60 -0.61
N LEU A 90 11.68 0.64 -0.90
CA LEU A 90 11.82 1.13 -2.28
C LEU A 90 12.80 0.25 -3.06
N GLY A 91 12.38 -0.27 -4.22
CA GLY A 91 13.17 -1.16 -5.08
C GLY A 91 13.17 -2.64 -4.67
N GLU A 92 12.54 -2.99 -3.54
CA GLU A 92 12.42 -4.37 -3.09
C GLU A 92 11.63 -5.20 -4.09
N ILE A 93 12.07 -6.43 -4.33
CA ILE A 93 11.29 -7.46 -5.01
C ILE A 93 10.94 -8.53 -3.99
N ALA A 94 9.65 -8.75 -3.77
CA ALA A 94 9.15 -9.75 -2.84
C ALA A 94 8.16 -10.70 -3.50
N ARG A 95 8.18 -11.96 -3.06
CA ARG A 95 7.18 -12.96 -3.39
C ARG A 95 6.17 -13.08 -2.26
N PHE A 96 4.90 -13.03 -2.60
CA PHE A 96 3.78 -13.24 -1.70
C PHE A 96 3.00 -14.48 -2.07
N ILE A 97 2.91 -15.45 -1.16
CA ILE A 97 2.10 -16.65 -1.33
C ILE A 97 0.82 -16.47 -0.53
N SER A 98 -0.29 -16.26 -1.25
CA SER A 98 -1.56 -15.82 -0.69
C SER A 98 -2.62 -16.90 -0.84
N LYS A 99 -3.10 -17.42 0.29
CA LYS A 99 -4.29 -18.28 0.31
C LYS A 99 -5.52 -17.50 -0.16
N PRO A 100 -6.60 -18.18 -0.62
CA PRO A 100 -7.73 -17.52 -1.26
C PRO A 100 -8.34 -16.35 -0.48
N LYS A 101 -8.40 -16.44 0.86
CA LYS A 101 -8.95 -15.36 1.71
C LYS A 101 -8.17 -14.03 1.65
N TYR A 102 -6.91 -14.06 1.23
CA TYR A 102 -6.06 -12.88 1.00
C TYR A 102 -5.85 -12.58 -0.49
N ALA A 103 -6.43 -13.37 -1.38
CA ALA A 103 -6.41 -13.19 -2.83
C ALA A 103 -7.84 -13.02 -3.37
N TYR A 104 -8.32 -13.94 -4.21
CA TYR A 104 -9.59 -13.82 -4.92
C TYR A 104 -10.75 -14.67 -4.37
N GLY A 105 -10.51 -15.38 -3.26
CA GLY A 105 -11.53 -16.15 -2.53
C GLY A 105 -12.29 -17.17 -3.37
N GLN A 106 -13.53 -17.45 -2.98
CA GLN A 106 -14.41 -18.38 -3.68
C GLN A 106 -14.87 -17.86 -5.05
N LYS A 107 -14.87 -16.54 -5.25
CA LYS A 107 -15.29 -15.93 -6.51
C LYS A 107 -14.26 -16.13 -7.62
N GLY A 108 -12.97 -16.21 -7.27
CA GLY A 108 -11.90 -16.21 -8.26
C GLY A 108 -11.75 -14.84 -8.94
N TYR A 109 -11.00 -14.79 -10.03
CA TYR A 109 -10.72 -13.57 -10.78
C TYR A 109 -11.03 -13.73 -12.26
N ARG A 110 -12.18 -13.16 -12.66
CA ARG A 110 -12.69 -13.20 -14.04
C ARG A 110 -12.68 -14.64 -14.58
N ASP A 111 -12.19 -14.82 -15.79
CA ASP A 111 -11.94 -16.08 -16.49
C ASP A 111 -10.52 -16.64 -16.22
N LYS A 112 -9.66 -15.89 -15.52
CA LYS A 112 -8.26 -16.26 -15.30
C LYS A 112 -8.04 -17.16 -14.10
N ILE A 113 -8.78 -16.96 -13.00
CA ILE A 113 -8.59 -17.71 -11.76
C ILE A 113 -9.92 -18.24 -11.25
N GLY A 114 -9.98 -19.56 -11.02
CA GLY A 114 -11.15 -20.22 -10.46
C GLY A 114 -11.33 -19.99 -8.95
N PRO A 115 -12.39 -20.58 -8.36
CA PRO A 115 -12.65 -20.52 -6.93
C PRO A 115 -11.50 -21.09 -6.08
N ASN A 116 -11.23 -20.46 -4.94
CA ASN A 116 -10.37 -20.98 -3.89
C ASN A 116 -8.94 -21.34 -4.33
N VAL A 117 -8.38 -20.58 -5.27
CA VAL A 117 -7.01 -20.75 -5.75
C VAL A 117 -6.03 -19.94 -4.90
N THR A 118 -4.95 -20.59 -4.46
CA THR A 118 -3.76 -19.91 -3.91
C THR A 118 -3.02 -19.20 -5.03
N VAL A 119 -2.69 -17.93 -4.81
CA VAL A 119 -2.01 -17.09 -5.80
C VAL A 119 -0.64 -16.69 -5.28
N VAL A 120 0.34 -16.75 -6.17
CA VAL A 120 1.69 -16.24 -5.93
C VAL A 120 1.84 -14.91 -6.66
N PHE A 121 2.20 -13.86 -5.93
CA PHE A 121 2.54 -12.56 -6.50
C PHE A 121 4.04 -12.33 -6.35
N GLU A 122 4.73 -11.96 -7.42
CA GLU A 122 6.07 -11.38 -7.33
C GLU A 122 5.94 -9.91 -7.65
N ILE A 123 6.20 -9.05 -6.67
CA ILE A 123 5.95 -7.61 -6.73
C ILE A 123 7.28 -6.89 -6.57
N GLU A 124 7.52 -5.89 -7.40
CA GLU A 124 8.59 -4.92 -7.27
C GLU A 124 7.98 -3.58 -6.87
N LEU A 125 8.40 -3.04 -5.72
CA LEU A 125 8.00 -1.70 -5.28
C LEU A 125 8.84 -0.67 -6.03
N VAL A 126 8.25 0.01 -7.01
CA VAL A 126 8.96 0.96 -7.88
C VAL A 126 9.01 2.35 -7.27
N GLU A 127 7.88 2.80 -6.74
CA GLU A 127 7.73 4.14 -6.18
C GLU A 127 6.60 4.14 -5.14
N PHE A 128 6.73 5.01 -4.14
CA PHE A 128 5.60 5.43 -3.32
C PHE A 128 5.75 6.88 -2.89
N CYS A 129 4.62 7.57 -2.74
CA CYS A 129 4.57 8.93 -2.24
C CYS A 129 3.32 9.14 -1.37
N GLY A 130 3.33 10.19 -0.57
CA GLY A 130 2.13 10.60 0.16
C GLY A 130 1.00 10.96 -0.81
N LYS A 131 -0.23 10.96 -0.30
CA LYS A 131 -1.40 11.34 -1.08
C LYS A 131 -1.42 12.83 -1.35
N ASP A 132 -1.59 13.19 -2.61
CA ASP A 132 -1.88 14.55 -3.00
C ASP A 132 -3.32 14.92 -2.63
N LEU A 133 -3.47 16.01 -1.88
CA LEU A 133 -4.75 16.59 -1.47
C LEU A 133 -4.98 17.97 -2.08
N SER A 134 -4.07 18.44 -2.93
CA SER A 134 -4.24 19.69 -3.65
C SER A 134 -5.46 19.59 -4.58
N PRO A 135 -6.24 20.68 -4.76
CA PRO A 135 -7.38 20.67 -5.67
C PRO A 135 -7.03 20.39 -7.13
N ASP A 136 -5.78 20.70 -7.52
CA ASP A 136 -5.31 20.66 -8.91
C ASP A 136 -4.32 19.50 -9.18
N ASP A 137 -4.14 18.57 -8.23
CA ASP A 137 -3.17 17.46 -8.30
C ASP A 137 -1.73 17.94 -8.61
N ASP A 138 -1.32 19.07 -8.03
CA ASP A 138 -0.06 19.76 -8.31
C ASP A 138 1.06 19.47 -7.30
N GLY A 139 0.79 18.63 -6.30
CA GLY A 139 1.72 18.25 -5.25
C GLY A 139 1.96 19.29 -4.16
N SER A 140 1.18 20.39 -4.13
CA SER A 140 1.32 21.43 -3.09
C SER A 140 0.92 20.96 -1.70
N ILE A 141 0.01 19.99 -1.59
CA ILE A 141 -0.44 19.40 -0.32
C ILE A 141 -0.25 17.89 -0.35
N ILE A 142 0.88 17.42 0.17
CA ILE A 142 1.14 15.98 0.31
C ILE A 142 0.88 15.54 1.74
N ARG A 143 -0.01 14.55 1.93
CA ARG A 143 -0.29 13.93 3.22
C ARG A 143 0.28 12.52 3.30
N ARG A 144 0.97 12.23 4.39
CA ARG A 144 1.26 10.85 4.86
C ARG A 144 0.57 10.60 6.19
N ILE A 145 -0.08 9.45 6.33
CA ILE A 145 -0.79 9.09 7.57
C ILE A 145 0.18 8.36 8.50
N LEU A 146 0.71 9.06 9.51
CA LEU A 146 1.61 8.47 10.51
C LEU A 146 0.87 7.56 11.51
N LYS A 147 -0.34 7.95 11.87
CA LYS A 147 -1.23 7.18 12.74
C LYS A 147 -2.66 7.29 12.21
N ARG A 148 -3.34 6.15 12.05
CA ARG A 148 -4.75 6.14 11.63
C ARG A 148 -5.62 6.76 12.72
N GLY A 149 -6.56 7.61 12.29
CA GLY A 149 -7.62 8.13 13.16
C GLY A 149 -8.69 7.07 13.42
N GLU A 150 -9.54 7.36 14.40
CA GLU A 150 -10.71 6.54 14.71
C GLU A 150 -11.97 7.19 14.13
N GLY A 151 -12.91 6.37 13.68
CA GLY A 151 -14.14 6.82 13.04
C GLY A 151 -13.98 7.23 11.57
N HIS A 152 -15.12 7.54 10.94
CA HIS A 152 -15.19 7.89 9.51
C HIS A 152 -15.60 9.35 9.27
N ILE A 153 -16.00 10.07 10.32
CA ILE A 153 -16.44 11.45 10.23
C ILE A 153 -15.21 12.34 10.08
N ARG A 154 -15.27 13.24 9.09
CA ARG A 154 -14.26 14.26 8.86
C ARG A 154 -14.86 15.62 9.23
N PRO A 155 -14.07 16.54 9.82
CA PRO A 155 -14.51 17.91 10.01
C PRO A 155 -14.94 18.51 8.67
N ASN A 156 -16.13 19.12 8.64
CA ASN A 156 -16.59 19.93 7.52
C ASN A 156 -16.23 21.40 7.75
N GLU A 157 -16.56 22.24 6.78
CA GLU A 157 -16.58 23.70 6.99
C GLU A 157 -17.41 24.02 8.24
N ASP A 158 -16.97 24.99 9.04
CA ASP A 158 -17.56 25.40 10.32
C ASP A 158 -17.40 24.43 11.50
N ALA A 159 -16.78 23.26 11.32
CA ALA A 159 -16.48 22.37 12.44
C ALA A 159 -15.46 22.98 13.40
N LYS A 160 -15.71 22.89 14.72
CA LYS A 160 -14.69 23.19 15.73
C LYS A 160 -13.66 22.08 15.77
N VAL A 161 -12.39 22.42 15.63
CA VAL A 161 -11.27 21.47 15.63
C VAL A 161 -10.25 21.84 16.69
N GLU A 162 -9.65 20.81 17.30
CA GLU A 162 -8.46 20.92 18.14
C GLU A 162 -7.32 20.21 17.42
N LEU A 163 -6.23 20.92 17.15
CA LEU A 163 -5.05 20.38 16.47
C LEU A 163 -3.82 20.57 17.35
N MET A 164 -3.04 19.52 17.53
CA MET A 164 -1.62 19.64 17.89
C MET A 164 -0.84 19.74 16.58
N LEU A 165 -0.24 20.91 16.32
CA LEU A 165 0.50 21.18 15.08
C LEU A 165 1.98 21.39 15.36
N LYS A 166 2.79 21.10 14.33
CA LYS A 166 4.21 21.39 14.29
C LYS A 166 4.59 21.86 12.89
N GLY A 167 4.96 23.13 12.75
CA GLY A 167 5.49 23.72 11.54
C GLY A 167 7.01 23.64 11.51
N THR A 168 7.56 23.18 10.39
CA THR A 168 9.02 23.17 10.16
C THR A 168 9.37 23.83 8.84
N TYR A 169 10.52 24.51 8.78
CA TYR A 169 11.07 25.10 7.57
C TYR A 169 12.57 24.83 7.53
N ASN A 170 13.04 24.17 6.46
CA ASN A 170 14.44 23.71 6.32
C ASN A 170 14.95 22.94 7.57
N GLY A 171 14.10 22.09 8.14
CA GLY A 171 14.41 21.29 9.33
C GLY A 171 14.33 22.03 10.67
N LEU A 172 14.10 23.34 10.66
CA LEU A 172 13.92 24.13 11.88
C LEU A 172 12.44 24.24 12.23
N VAL A 173 12.11 23.96 13.49
CA VAL A 173 10.75 24.13 14.03
C VAL A 173 10.47 25.61 14.24
N PHE A 174 9.37 26.13 13.69
CA PHE A 174 8.95 27.53 13.86
C PHE A 174 7.62 27.71 14.59
N ASP A 175 6.77 26.68 14.62
CA ASP A 175 5.53 26.65 15.41
C ASP A 175 5.32 25.22 15.94
N GLU A 176 4.97 25.08 17.21
CA GLU A 176 4.66 23.79 17.85
C GLU A 176 3.71 24.04 19.03
N ARG A 177 2.42 23.78 18.83
CA ARG A 177 1.39 24.08 19.83
C ARG A 177 0.10 23.31 19.58
N THR A 178 -0.75 23.31 20.60
CA THR A 178 -2.17 22.95 20.45
C THR A 178 -2.98 24.21 20.16
N VAL A 179 -3.84 24.16 19.15
CA VAL A 179 -4.70 25.27 18.73
C VAL A 179 -6.13 24.77 18.52
N ASN A 180 -7.09 25.62 18.90
CA ASN A 180 -8.52 25.39 18.75
C ASN A 180 -9.10 26.48 17.86
N PHE A 181 -9.79 26.11 16.78
CA PHE A 181 -10.38 27.07 15.83
C PHE A 181 -11.53 26.43 15.04
N ILE A 182 -12.23 27.24 14.24
CA ILE A 182 -13.28 26.78 13.31
C ILE A 182 -12.62 26.44 11.97
N ALA A 183 -12.89 25.25 11.43
CA ALA A 183 -12.40 24.83 10.12
C ALA A 183 -12.84 25.84 9.04
N GLY A 184 -11.87 26.39 8.30
CA GLY A 184 -12.07 27.51 7.36
C GLY A 184 -11.51 28.84 7.87
N GLU A 185 -11.36 29.01 9.19
CA GLU A 185 -10.95 30.26 9.84
C GLU A 185 -9.50 30.20 10.39
N GLY A 186 -8.72 29.19 10.01
CA GLY A 186 -7.37 28.96 10.55
C GLY A 186 -6.38 30.13 10.34
N CYS A 187 -6.59 30.96 9.31
CA CYS A 187 -5.73 32.12 9.06
C CYS A 187 -5.76 33.14 10.20
N GLY A 188 -6.86 33.25 10.96
CA GLY A 188 -6.94 34.09 12.16
C GLY A 188 -6.09 33.59 13.33
N HIS A 189 -5.54 32.38 13.21
CA HIS A 189 -4.71 31.72 14.20
C HIS A 189 -3.29 31.43 13.68
N ASP A 190 -2.85 32.13 12.63
CA ASP A 190 -1.56 31.94 11.95
C ASP A 190 -1.38 30.54 11.31
N ILE A 191 -2.49 29.88 10.95
CA ILE A 191 -2.47 28.58 10.25
C ILE A 191 -2.62 28.83 8.76
N PRO A 192 -1.69 28.35 7.91
CA PRO A 192 -1.77 28.54 6.46
C PRO A 192 -3.00 27.85 5.89
N ARG A 193 -3.50 28.38 4.76
CA ARG A 193 -4.43 27.62 3.93
C ARG A 193 -3.64 26.47 3.31
N GLY A 194 -4.18 25.26 3.47
CA GLY A 194 -3.76 24.10 2.70
C GLY A 194 -3.99 24.36 1.24
#